data_AF-A0A928HZT0-F1
#
_entry.id   AF-A0A928HZT0-F1
#
_cell.length_a   1.000
_cell.length_b   1.000
_cell.length_c   1.000
_cell.angle_alpha   90.00
_cell.angle_beta   90.00
_cell.angle_gamma   90.00
#
_symmetry.space_group_name_H-M   'P 1'
#
loop_
_entity.id
_entity.type
_entity.pdbx_description
1 polymer ?
#
loop_
_entity_poly.entity_id
_entity_poly.type
_entity_poly.pdbx_seq_one_letter_code
_entity_poly.pdbx_strand_id
1 'polypeptide(L)'
;MLTSKQRAYLRGLANQEKAIMQIGKGGIGENMAKTVSDALEARELIKLSVLENCEYMPKEAANELAALTDSDVVGVVGRKIILYRESVNNKRIEL
;
A
#
# COMPACT_ATOMS: atom_id res chain seq x y z
N MET A 1 0.18 8.92 -10.83
CA MET A 1 -0.15 7.89 -11.84
C MET A 1 1.14 7.27 -12.37
N LEU A 2 1.49 6.10 -11.85
CA LEU A 2 2.71 5.36 -12.21
C LEU A 2 2.67 4.78 -13.63
N THR A 3 3.79 4.87 -14.36
CA THR A 3 3.96 4.15 -15.64
C THR A 3 4.05 2.64 -15.43
N SER A 4 3.80 1.85 -16.48
CA SER A 4 3.92 0.39 -16.42
C SER A 4 5.34 -0.08 -16.02
N LYS A 5 6.39 0.63 -16.46
CA LYS A 5 7.79 0.34 -16.08
C LYS A 5 8.03 0.60 -14.59
N GLN A 6 7.63 1.76 -14.10
CA GLN A 6 7.78 2.13 -12.68
C GLN A 6 7.00 1.17 -11.78
N ARG A 7 5.78 0.81 -12.17
CA ARG A 7 4.97 -0.16 -11.43
C ARG A 7 5.64 -1.54 -11.36
N ALA A 8 6.24 -2.01 -12.45
CA ALA A 8 6.97 -3.27 -12.46
C ALA A 8 8.19 -3.23 -11.54
N TYR A 9 8.95 -2.13 -11.57
CA TYR A 9 10.10 -1.91 -10.69
C TYR A 9 9.69 -1.92 -9.20
N LEU A 10 8.69 -1.12 -8.82
CA LEU A 10 8.15 -1.07 -7.46
C LEU A 10 7.60 -2.42 -7.01
N ARG A 11 6.96 -3.19 -7.90
CA ARG A 11 6.48 -4.54 -7.57
C ARG A 11 7.64 -5.48 -7.27
N GLY A 12 8.75 -5.36 -8.00
CA GLY A 12 9.98 -6.11 -7.77
C GLY A 12 10.57 -5.82 -6.39
N LEU A 13 10.72 -4.54 -6.04
CA LEU A 13 11.18 -4.11 -4.71
C LEU A 13 10.24 -4.62 -3.61
N ALA A 14 8.94 -4.39 -3.78
CA ALA A 14 7.95 -4.79 -2.80
C ALA A 14 7.94 -6.30 -2.58
N ASN A 15 8.20 -7.15 -3.58
CA ASN A 15 8.17 -8.59 -3.41
C ASN A 15 9.16 -9.11 -2.36
N GLN A 16 10.31 -8.46 -2.20
CA GLN A 16 11.31 -8.83 -1.19
C GLN A 16 10.93 -8.37 0.22
N GLU A 17 10.05 -7.37 0.33
CA GLU A 17 9.61 -6.80 1.60
C GLU A 17 8.51 -7.63 2.28
N LYS A 18 8.54 -7.68 3.61
CA LYS A 18 7.45 -8.28 4.40
C LYS A 18 6.28 -7.32 4.52
N ALA A 19 5.07 -7.86 4.69
CA ALA A 19 3.93 -7.03 5.04
C ALA A 19 4.14 -6.48 6.45
N ILE A 20 4.11 -5.16 6.60
CA ILE A 20 4.34 -4.48 7.89
C ILE A 20 3.05 -4.21 8.65
N MET A 21 1.91 -4.34 7.97
CA MET A 21 0.59 -4.00 8.49
C MET A 21 -0.47 -4.99 8.00
N GLN A 22 -1.60 -5.06 8.70
CA GLN A 22 -2.72 -5.91 8.32
C GLN A 22 -4.07 -5.22 8.49
N ILE A 23 -5.01 -5.51 7.58
CA ILE A 23 -6.39 -5.03 7.60
C ILE A 23 -7.28 -6.17 8.09
N GLY A 24 -7.91 -5.99 9.25
CA GLY A 24 -8.79 -6.97 9.87
C GLY A 24 -10.27 -6.61 9.78
N LYS A 25 -11.07 -7.18 10.67
CA LYS A 25 -12.53 -6.97 10.76
C LYS A 25 -12.94 -5.50 10.97
N GLY A 26 -12.07 -4.66 11.52
CA GLY A 26 -12.30 -3.22 11.66
C GLY A 26 -12.23 -2.43 10.35
N GLY A 27 -11.93 -3.09 9.22
CA GLY A 27 -11.94 -2.50 7.89
C GLY A 27 -10.93 -1.36 7.72
N ILE A 28 -11.29 -0.43 6.86
CA ILE A 28 -10.49 0.76 6.52
C ILE A 28 -11.18 1.99 7.12
N GLY A 29 -10.76 2.36 8.33
CA GLY A 29 -11.19 3.60 8.98
C GLY A 29 -10.11 4.69 8.95
N GLU A 30 -10.44 5.88 9.45
CA GLU A 30 -9.53 7.04 9.49
C GLU A 30 -8.20 6.74 10.22
N ASN A 31 -8.26 6.02 11.34
CA ASN A 31 -7.06 5.62 12.08
C ASN A 31 -6.14 4.70 11.26
N MET A 32 -6.73 3.79 10.47
CA MET A 32 -5.96 2.92 9.58
C MET A 32 -5.35 3.77 8.47
N ALA A 33 -6.14 4.60 7.79
CA ALA A 33 -5.66 5.46 6.72
C ALA A 33 -4.50 6.37 7.18
N LYS A 34 -4.60 6.96 8.37
CA LYS A 34 -3.52 7.76 8.96
C LYS A 34 -2.25 6.95 9.18
N THR A 35 -2.36 5.77 9.79
CA THR A 35 -1.20 4.89 10.02
C THR A 35 -0.55 4.46 8.69
N VAL A 36 -1.37 4.15 7.68
CA VAL A 36 -0.90 3.79 6.33
C VAL A 36 -0.20 4.98 5.68
N SER A 37 -0.75 6.19 5.81
CA SER A 37 -0.15 7.44 5.32
C SER A 37 1.21 7.70 5.98
N ASP A 38 1.32 7.57 7.30
CA ASP A 38 2.58 7.78 8.02
C ASP A 38 3.64 6.73 7.60
N ALA A 39 3.22 5.48 7.39
CA ALA A 39 4.09 4.42 6.91
C ALA A 39 4.56 4.67 5.46
N LEU A 40 3.68 5.19 4.60
CA LEU A 40 4.01 5.62 3.24
C LEU A 40 5.00 6.79 3.25
N GLU A 41 4.82 7.79 4.11
CA GLU A 41 5.76 8.91 4.19
C GLU A 41 7.18 8.48 4.62
N ALA A 42 7.28 7.47 5.49
CA ALA A 42 8.57 6.98 6.00
C ALA A 42 9.28 5.99 5.06
N ARG A 43 8.55 5.29 4.19
CA ARG A 43 9.09 4.16 3.40
C ARG A 43 8.83 4.26 1.91
N GLU A 44 7.91 5.10 1.49
CA GLU A 44 7.38 5.31 0.14
C GLU A 44 6.66 4.11 -0.46
N LEU A 45 7.12 2.90 -0.16
CA LEU A 45 6.58 1.63 -0.63
C LEU A 45 6.26 0.75 0.58
N ILE A 46 5.00 0.37 0.71
CA ILE A 46 4.55 -0.49 1.81
C ILE A 46 3.76 -1.68 1.30
N LYS A 47 3.82 -2.77 2.07
CA LYS A 47 3.03 -3.97 1.85
C LYS A 47 2.13 -4.21 3.06
N LEU A 48 0.84 -4.45 2.80
CA LEU A 48 -0.14 -4.77 3.82
C LEU A 48 -0.81 -6.10 3.50
N SER A 49 -1.30 -6.80 4.53
CA SER A 49 -2.05 -8.04 4.38
C SER A 49 -3.52 -7.83 4.75
N VAL A 50 -4.44 -8.28 3.91
CA VAL A 50 -5.86 -8.28 4.23
C VAL A 50 -6.19 -9.61 4.90
N LEU A 51 -6.67 -9.60 6.14
CA LEU A 51 -7.07 -10.80 6.87
C LEU A 51 -8.37 -11.38 6.31
N GLU A 52 -8.58 -12.68 6.42
CA GLU A 52 -9.75 -13.38 5.86
C GLU A 52 -11.09 -12.92 6.45
N ASN A 53 -11.05 -12.39 7.68
CA ASN A 53 -12.22 -11.83 8.36
C ASN A 53 -12.51 -10.37 8.01
N CYS A 54 -11.76 -9.78 7.08
CA CYS A 54 -12.06 -8.45 6.53
C CYS A 54 -13.18 -8.58 5.49
N GLU A 55 -14.14 -7.66 5.56
CA GLU A 55 -15.28 -7.62 4.64
C GLU A 55 -14.87 -7.19 3.22
N TYR A 56 -13.73 -6.54 3.08
CA TYR A 56 -13.20 -6.08 1.80
C TYR A 56 -12.39 -7.15 1.08
N MET A 57 -12.59 -7.27 -0.23
CA MET A 57 -11.64 -7.99 -1.07
C MET A 57 -10.31 -7.23 -1.12
N PRO A 58 -9.15 -7.91 -1.28
CA PRO A 58 -7.84 -7.24 -1.32
C PRO A 58 -7.73 -6.14 -2.37
N LYS A 59 -8.42 -6.27 -3.51
CA LYS A 59 -8.44 -5.24 -4.56
C LYS A 59 -9.25 -4.01 -4.17
N GLU A 60 -10.38 -4.20 -3.51
CA GLU A 60 -11.22 -3.10 -3.00
C GLU A 60 -10.47 -2.34 -1.91
N ALA A 61 -9.92 -3.09 -0.95
CA ALA A 61 -9.11 -2.53 0.13
C ALA A 61 -7.91 -1.72 -0.39
N ALA A 62 -7.24 -2.20 -1.44
CA ALA A 62 -6.14 -1.47 -2.07
C ALA A 62 -6.59 -0.13 -2.66
N ASN A 63 -7.71 -0.13 -3.39
CA ASN A 63 -8.24 1.09 -4.03
C ASN A 63 -8.74 2.10 -3.00
N GLU A 64 -9.41 1.65 -1.95
CA GLU A 64 -9.93 2.51 -0.89
C GLU A 64 -8.80 3.14 -0.07
N LEU A 65 -7.80 2.36 0.34
CA LEU A 65 -6.61 2.91 1.00
C LEU A 65 -5.84 3.85 0.08
N ALA A 66 -5.71 3.53 -1.21
CA ALA A 66 -5.06 4.39 -2.18
C ALA A 66 -5.75 5.76 -2.28
N ALA A 67 -7.08 5.77 -2.35
CA ALA A 67 -7.87 7.01 -2.38
C ALA A 67 -7.75 7.80 -1.07
N LEU A 68 -7.77 7.14 0.09
CA LEU A 68 -7.68 7.81 1.40
C LEU A 68 -6.28 8.35 1.73
N THR A 69 -5.25 7.83 1.08
CA THR A 69 -3.85 8.18 1.35
C THR A 69 -3.17 8.90 0.19
N ASP A 70 -3.90 9.25 -0.87
CA ASP A 70 -3.33 9.83 -2.10
C ASP A 70 -2.13 9.02 -2.62
N SER A 71 -2.27 7.69 -2.63
CA SER A 71 -1.22 6.76 -3.07
C SER A 71 -1.63 5.99 -4.32
N ASP A 72 -0.63 5.48 -5.03
CA ASP A 72 -0.83 4.66 -6.23
C ASP A 72 -0.80 3.16 -5.86
N VAL A 73 -1.78 2.40 -6.37
CA VAL A 73 -1.78 0.94 -6.22
C VAL A 73 -0.75 0.32 -7.15
N VAL A 74 0.32 -0.23 -6.59
CA VAL A 74 1.36 -0.94 -7.34
C VAL A 74 0.86 -2.33 -7.75
N GLY A 75 0.16 -3.01 -6.84
CA GLY A 75 -0.42 -4.30 -7.13
C GLY A 75 -1.00 -5.03 -5.92
N VAL A 76 -1.71 -6.11 -6.24
CA VAL A 76 -2.26 -7.07 -5.28
C VAL A 76 -1.65 -8.43 -5.57
N VAL A 77 -1.20 -9.14 -4.54
CA VAL A 77 -0.59 -10.47 -4.61
C VAL A 77 -1.25 -11.35 -3.56
N GLY A 78 -2.18 -12.21 -3.98
CA GLY A 78 -3.03 -12.97 -3.07
C GLY A 78 -3.84 -12.03 -2.18
N ARG A 79 -3.71 -12.17 -0.85
CA ARG A 79 -4.32 -11.26 0.13
C ARG A 79 -3.44 -10.07 0.51
N LYS A 80 -2.29 -9.88 -0.13
CA LYS A 80 -1.37 -8.77 0.16
C LYS A 80 -1.56 -7.65 -0.85
N ILE A 81 -1.53 -6.41 -0.39
CA ILE A 81 -1.63 -5.20 -1.19
C ILE A 81 -0.32 -4.42 -1.11
N ILE A 82 0.05 -3.78 -2.20
CA ILE A 82 1.27 -2.98 -2.32
C ILE A 82 0.85 -1.58 -2.75
N LEU A 83 1.19 -0.60 -1.93
CA LEU A 83 0.91 0.82 -2.15
C LEU A 83 2.22 1.59 -2.24
N TYR A 84 2.23 2.59 -3.12
CA TYR A 84 3.35 3.51 -3.27
C TYR A 84 2.87 4.96 -3.24
N ARG A 85 3.58 5.81 -2.50
CA ARG A 85 3.44 7.25 -2.56
C ARG A 85 4.82 7.86 -2.46
N GLU A 86 5.12 8.79 -3.35
CA GLU A 86 6.35 9.58 -3.26
C GLU A 86 6.34 10.36 -1.95
N SER A 87 7.42 10.24 -1.15
CA SER A 87 7.52 10.95 0.12
C SER A 87 7.90 12.40 -0.15
N VAL A 88 7.26 13.32 0.56
CA VAL A 88 7.57 14.75 0.44
C VAL A 88 8.88 15.06 1.14
N ASN A 89 9.13 14.43 2.29
CA ASN A 89 10.26 14.76 3.16
C ASN A 89 11.37 13.71 3.13
N ASN A 90 11.07 12.46 2.80
CA ASN A 90 11.99 11.33 2.90
C ASN A 90 12.03 10.53 1.58
N LYS A 91 12.45 11.18 0.50
CA LYS A 91 12.59 10.50 -0.80
C LYS A 91 13.74 9.49 -0.78
N ARG A 92 13.44 8.22 -1.06
CA ARG A 92 14.39 7.09 -1.04
C ARG A 92 14.35 6.27 -2.35
N ILE A 93 13.22 6.24 -3.02
CA ILE A 93 13.01 5.51 -4.27
C ILE A 93 13.05 6.49 -5.44
N GLU A 94 14.02 6.30 -6.33
CA GLU A 94 14.10 7.02 -7.60
C GLU A 94 13.34 6.23 -8.69
N LEU A 95 12.42 6.90 -9.39
CA LEU A 95 11.48 6.34 -10.37
C LEU A 95 11.67 6.90 -11.78
#